data_AF-A0A7X7BX76-F1
#
_entry.id   AF-A0A7X7BX76-F1
#
_cell.length_a   1.000
_cell.length_b   1.000
_cell.length_c   1.000
_cell.angle_alpha   90.00
_cell.angle_beta   90.00
_cell.angle_gamma   90.00
#
_symmetry.space_group_name_H-M   'P 1'
#
loop_
_entity.id
_entity.type
_entity.pdbx_description
1 polymer ?
#
loop_
_entity_poly.entity_id
_entity_poly.type
_entity_poly.pdbx_seq_one_letter_code
_entity_poly.pdbx_strand_id
1 'polypeptide(L)'
;MKQIALILLISIFLSAPVFAQTDASYQPTPVEISQTRAQKGSEWFFDHKVLPKQTMYSICRAYGVTQQEVYEANSAALETGLKTGIDLYIP
;
A
#
# COMPACT_ATOMS: atom_id res chain seq x y z
N MET A 1 -4.81 22.48 -61.68
CA MET A 1 -5.32 23.09 -60.43
C MET A 1 -6.50 22.28 -59.92
N LYS A 2 -6.26 21.41 -58.92
CA LYS A 2 -7.19 20.90 -57.90
C LYS A 2 -6.60 19.62 -57.29
N GLN A 3 -5.85 19.84 -56.19
CA GLN A 3 -5.78 18.96 -55.00
C GLN A 3 -5.15 17.56 -55.24
N ILE A 4 -3.85 17.26 -55.10
CA ILE A 4 -2.86 17.58 -54.04
C ILE A 4 -3.33 17.23 -52.60
N ALA A 5 -4.62 16.91 -52.39
CA ALA A 5 -5.18 16.70 -51.04
C ALA A 5 -5.08 15.26 -50.49
N LEU A 6 -4.52 14.30 -51.23
CA LEU A 6 -4.48 12.90 -50.77
C LEU A 6 -3.17 12.51 -50.05
N ILE A 7 -2.15 13.37 -50.06
CA ILE A 7 -0.83 13.08 -49.46
C ILE A 7 -0.69 13.67 -48.03
N LEU A 8 -1.77 14.22 -47.47
CA LEU A 8 -1.82 14.64 -46.06
C LEU A 8 -2.40 13.56 -45.11
N LEU A 9 -2.40 12.29 -45.53
CA LEU A 9 -2.86 11.17 -44.71
C LEU A 9 -1.74 10.50 -43.87
N ILE A 10 -0.49 10.97 -43.95
CA ILE A 10 0.68 10.23 -43.43
C ILE A 10 1.39 10.90 -42.21
N SER A 11 1.06 12.12 -41.79
CA SER A 11 1.95 12.85 -40.85
C SER A 11 1.35 13.41 -39.56
N ILE A 12 0.08 13.15 -39.19
CA ILE A 12 -0.50 13.68 -37.94
C ILE A 12 -1.12 12.57 -37.06
N PHE A 13 -0.42 11.45 -36.92
CA PHE A 13 -0.72 10.46 -35.87
C PHE A 13 0.53 10.05 -35.06
N LEU A 14 1.54 10.93 -34.98
CA LEU A 14 2.78 10.69 -34.21
C LEU A 14 2.83 11.43 -32.86
N SER A 15 1.70 11.56 -32.18
CA SER A 15 1.72 11.95 -30.77
C SER A 15 0.40 11.57 -30.10
N ALA A 16 0.09 10.28 -30.07
CA ALA A 16 -0.70 9.82 -28.94
C ALA A 16 0.17 10.07 -27.70
N PRO A 17 -0.27 10.88 -26.72
CA PRO A 17 0.42 10.91 -25.44
C PRO A 17 0.46 9.46 -24.96
N VAL A 18 1.68 8.96 -24.72
CA VAL A 18 1.89 7.76 -23.92
C VAL A 18 1.44 8.16 -22.51
N PHE A 19 0.13 8.17 -22.28
CA PHE A 19 -0.42 8.19 -20.94
C PHE A 19 0.10 6.92 -20.31
N ALA A 20 0.93 7.10 -19.28
CA ALA A 20 1.55 6.02 -18.54
C ALA A 20 0.50 4.93 -18.31
N GLN A 21 0.70 3.77 -18.92
CA GLN A 21 -0.04 2.57 -18.57
C GLN A 21 0.43 2.23 -17.15
N THR A 22 -0.17 2.88 -16.15
CA THR A 22 -0.25 2.29 -14.83
C THR A 22 -1.04 1.01 -15.06
N ASP A 23 -0.40 -0.14 -14.88
CA ASP A 23 -1.09 -1.43 -14.95
C ASP A 23 -2.38 -1.33 -14.13
N ALA A 24 -3.53 -1.26 -14.81
CA ALA A 24 -4.83 -0.98 -14.23
C ALA A 24 -5.37 -2.13 -13.36
N SER A 25 -4.51 -3.09 -13.02
CA SER A 25 -4.82 -4.31 -12.27
C SER A 25 -4.21 -4.34 -10.86
N TYR A 26 -3.41 -3.35 -10.44
CA TYR A 26 -2.98 -3.27 -9.04
C TYR A 26 -4.09 -2.67 -8.15
N GLN A 27 -4.93 -3.55 -7.60
CA GLN A 27 -5.79 -3.23 -6.46
C GLN A 27 -5.05 -3.65 -5.18
N PRO A 28 -4.54 -2.73 -4.35
CA PRO A 28 -4.01 -3.11 -3.05
C PRO A 28 -5.16 -3.70 -2.23
N THR A 29 -5.00 -4.95 -1.78
CA THR A 29 -5.95 -5.55 -0.84
C THR A 29 -5.94 -4.73 0.45
N PRO A 30 -7.08 -4.18 0.89
CA PRO A 30 -7.14 -3.43 2.14
C PRO A 30 -6.62 -4.27 3.32
N VAL A 31 -5.87 -3.64 4.21
CA VAL A 31 -5.50 -4.28 5.49
C VAL A 31 -6.75 -4.34 6.35
N GLU A 32 -7.15 -5.54 6.74
CA GLU A 32 -8.27 -5.76 7.66
C GLU A 32 -7.83 -5.51 9.10
N ILE A 33 -8.65 -4.76 9.85
CA ILE A 33 -8.42 -4.47 11.27
C ILE A 33 -8.86 -5.68 12.08
N SER A 34 -7.94 -6.19 12.92
CA SER A 34 -8.21 -7.29 13.84
C SER A 34 -9.33 -6.95 14.82
N GLN A 35 -10.21 -7.93 15.09
CA GLN A 35 -11.23 -7.83 16.15
C GLN A 35 -10.68 -8.28 17.51
N THR A 36 -9.52 -8.94 17.52
CA THR A 36 -8.87 -9.43 18.73
C THR A 36 -8.11 -8.30 19.41
N ARG A 37 -8.28 -8.19 20.73
CA ARG A 37 -7.51 -7.26 21.55
C ARG A 37 -6.72 -8.00 22.62
N ALA A 38 -5.52 -7.51 22.89
CA ALA A 38 -4.64 -7.98 23.94
C ALA A 38 -4.32 -6.83 24.90
N GLN A 39 -4.23 -7.15 26.19
CA GLN A 39 -3.86 -6.18 27.22
C GLN A 39 -2.38 -6.30 27.54
N LYS A 40 -1.66 -5.18 27.52
CA LYS A 40 -0.25 -5.10 27.92
C LYS A 40 -0.12 -3.99 28.97
N GLY A 41 0.02 -4.39 30.23
CA GLY A 41 -0.07 -3.44 31.35
C GLY A 41 -1.48 -2.87 31.48
N SER A 42 -1.61 -1.54 31.48
CA SER A 42 -2.90 -0.84 31.56
C SER A 42 -3.51 -0.51 30.18
N GLU A 43 -2.80 -0.79 29.10
CA GLU A 43 -3.18 -0.42 27.73
C GLU A 43 -3.75 -1.62 26.96
N TRP A 44 -4.70 -1.34 26.06
CA TRP A 44 -5.30 -2.31 25.17
C TRP A 44 -4.79 -2.09 23.76
N PHE A 45 -4.43 -3.17 23.10
CA PHE A 45 -3.92 -3.16 21.73
C PHE A 45 -4.77 -4.10 20.88
N PHE A 46 -4.93 -3.78 19.61
CA PHE A 46 -5.32 -4.77 18.62
C PHE A 46 -4.16 -5.74 18.39
N ASP A 47 -4.47 -7.03 18.37
CA ASP A 47 -3.51 -8.07 18.02
C ASP A 47 -3.58 -8.35 16.51
N HIS A 48 -2.62 -7.81 15.75
CA HIS A 48 -2.59 -7.90 14.29
C HIS A 48 -1.51 -8.87 13.80
N LYS A 49 -1.93 -9.96 13.19
CA LYS A 49 -1.02 -10.86 12.47
C LYS A 49 -0.65 -10.27 11.11
N VAL A 50 0.64 -10.05 10.90
CA VAL A 50 1.17 -9.52 9.64
C VAL A 50 1.00 -10.53 8.51
N LEU A 51 0.23 -10.17 7.49
CA LEU A 51 -0.02 -11.00 6.32
C LEU A 51 0.95 -10.70 5.17
N PRO A 52 1.13 -11.63 4.21
CA PRO A 52 1.93 -11.37 3.02
C PRO A 52 1.47 -10.10 2.30
N LYS A 53 2.42 -9.38 1.69
CA LYS A 53 2.21 -8.12 0.95
C LYS A 53 1.76 -6.91 1.79
N GLN A 54 1.68 -7.05 3.11
CA GLN A 54 1.54 -5.90 3.99
C GLN A 54 2.91 -5.24 4.23
N THR A 55 2.86 -3.95 4.53
CA THR A 55 4.01 -3.13 4.93
C THR A 55 3.66 -2.40 6.21
N MET A 56 4.69 -1.90 6.92
CA MET A 56 4.48 -1.06 8.10
C MET A 56 3.56 0.13 7.77
N TYR A 57 3.77 0.74 6.60
CA TYR A 57 2.96 1.85 6.13
C TYR A 57 1.48 1.49 5.94
N SER A 58 1.19 0.39 5.23
CA SER A 58 -0.20 -0.02 4.97
C SER A 58 -0.93 -0.42 6.25
N ILE A 59 -0.23 -1.04 7.21
CA ILE A 59 -0.79 -1.41 8.52
C ILE A 59 -1.10 -0.13 9.31
N CYS A 60 -0.14 0.77 9.47
CA CYS A 60 -0.34 2.03 10.18
C CYS A 60 -1.51 2.84 9.60
N ARG A 61 -1.62 2.92 8.27
CA ARG A 61 -2.71 3.60 7.56
C ARG A 61 -4.08 3.00 7.85
N ALA A 62 -4.18 1.67 7.97
CA ALA A 62 -5.45 1.02 8.24
C ALA A 62 -5.92 1.24 9.68
N TYR A 63 -4.99 1.24 10.63
CA TYR A 63 -5.27 1.47 12.04
C TYR A 63 -5.33 2.95 12.44
N GLY A 64 -4.86 3.86 11.58
CA GLY A 64 -4.82 5.29 11.88
C GLY A 64 -3.74 5.68 12.90
N VAL A 65 -2.68 4.87 13.01
CA VAL A 65 -1.57 5.07 13.96
C VAL A 65 -0.29 5.47 13.25
N THR A 66 0.69 5.96 14.01
CA THR A 66 2.04 6.25 13.52
C THR A 66 2.94 5.02 13.59
N GLN A 67 3.99 5.02 12.77
CA GLN A 67 5.00 3.95 12.85
C GLN A 67 5.71 3.94 14.20
N GLN A 68 5.95 5.12 14.79
CA GLN A 68 6.62 5.24 16.08
C GLN A 68 5.83 4.53 17.19
N GLU A 69 4.53 4.78 17.29
CA GLU A 69 3.65 4.12 18.27
C GLU A 69 3.69 2.58 18.12
N VAL A 70 3.64 2.09 16.89
CA VAL A 70 3.75 0.65 16.61
C VAL A 70 5.14 0.10 16.99
N TYR A 71 6.22 0.85 16.73
CA TYR A 71 7.57 0.45 17.12
C TYR A 71 7.78 0.40 18.62
N GLU A 72 7.26 1.38 19.36
CA GLU A 72 7.35 1.43 20.83
C GLU A 72 6.63 0.23 21.48
N ALA A 73 5.48 -0.16 20.93
CA ALA A 73 4.73 -1.33 21.40
C ALA A 73 5.41 -2.68 21.07
N ASN A 74 6.22 -2.74 20.00
CA ASN A 74 6.74 -3.98 19.39
C ASN A 74 8.27 -3.99 19.21
N SER A 75 9.03 -3.25 20.02
CA SER A 75 10.49 -3.05 19.86
C SER A 75 11.26 -4.36 19.70
N ALA A 76 11.00 -5.35 20.57
CA ALA A 76 11.64 -6.68 20.49
C ALA A 76 11.25 -7.48 19.23
N ALA A 77 10.00 -7.40 18.78
CA ALA A 77 9.52 -8.14 17.59
C ALA A 77 10.05 -7.52 16.28
N LEU A 78 10.36 -6.22 16.31
CA LEU A 78 10.78 -5.44 15.14
C LEU A 78 12.29 -5.19 15.06
N GLU A 79 13.11 -5.76 15.95
CA GLU A 79 14.57 -5.63 15.92
C GLU A 79 15.17 -6.02 14.56
N THR A 80 14.58 -7.03 13.92
CA THR A 80 15.00 -7.52 12.59
C THR A 80 14.12 -7.00 11.45
N GLY A 81 13.35 -5.95 11.71
CA GLY A 81 12.34 -5.39 10.82
C GLY A 81 11.01 -6.16 10.83
N LEU A 82 10.06 -5.65 10.04
CA LEU A 82 8.74 -6.25 9.88
C LEU A 82 8.84 -7.56 9.07
N LYS A 83 8.32 -8.65 9.63
CA LYS A 83 8.27 -9.96 8.96
C LYS A 83 6.85 -10.47 8.89
N THR A 84 6.53 -11.21 7.83
CA THR A 84 5.24 -11.89 7.70
C THR A 84 5.06 -12.93 8.81
N GLY A 85 3.84 -13.04 9.34
CA GLY A 85 3.42 -14.04 10.31
C GLY A 85 3.63 -13.66 11.78
N ILE A 86 4.38 -12.58 12.06
CA ILE A 86 4.51 -12.04 13.42
C ILE A 86 3.21 -11.35 13.83
N ASP A 87 2.96 -11.34 15.13
CA ASP A 87 1.87 -10.61 15.75
C ASP A 87 2.37 -9.25 16.22
N LEU A 88 1.62 -8.19 15.89
CA LEU A 88 1.88 -6.82 16.28
C LEU A 88 0.79 -6.31 17.21
N TYR A 89 1.21 -5.73 18.32
CA TYR A 89 0.34 -4.92 19.18
C TYR A 89 0.17 -3.54 18.55
N ILE A 90 -1.03 -3.23 18.08
CA ILE A 90 -1.38 -1.93 17.49
C ILE A 90 -2.26 -1.14 18.47
N PRO A 91 -1.85 0.07 18.91
CA PRO A 91 -2.65 0.92 19.81
C PRO A 91 -4.02 1.30 19.23
#